data_AF-A0A7L9AL67-F1
#
_entry.id   AF-A0A7L9AL67-F1
#
_cell.length_a   1.000
_cell.length_b   1.000
_cell.length_c   1.000
_cell.angle_alpha   90.00
_cell.angle_beta   90.00
_cell.angle_gamma   90.00
#
_symmetry.space_group_name_H-M   'P 1'
#
loop_
_entity.id
_entity.type
_entity.pdbx_description
1 polymer ?
#
loop_
_entity_poly.entity_id
_entity_poly.type
_entity_poly.pdbx_seq_one_letter_code
_entity_poly.pdbx_strand_id
1 'polypeptide(L)'
;PEEAFKDVAAAFLVGAMPRREGMERKDLLSANVRIFKEQGQALDKVARKDVKVLVVGNPANTNAFICSKYAPSIPKENFTAMTRLDQNRAQSQLAAKLGVPVRDVKNVVIWGNHSSTQFPDASNAIVTVGGAEKPVPSAINDDEFLKTTFVSTVQKRGAAVIAARKM
;
A
#
# COMPACT_ATOMS: atom_id res chain seq x y z
N PRO A 1 -2.87 -20.85 -13.01
CA PRO A 1 -2.48 -20.36 -11.66
C PRO A 1 -2.31 -21.46 -10.61
N GLU A 2 -3.11 -22.54 -10.66
CA GLU A 2 -3.08 -23.61 -9.65
C GLU A 2 -1.69 -24.22 -9.45
N GLU A 3 -0.96 -24.58 -10.51
CA GLU A 3 0.39 -25.13 -10.37
C GLU A 3 1.34 -24.21 -9.59
N ALA A 4 1.27 -22.90 -9.84
CA ALA A 4 2.09 -21.90 -9.15
C ALA A 4 1.69 -21.66 -7.69
N PHE A 5 0.43 -21.96 -7.32
CA PHE A 5 -0.09 -21.75 -5.96
C PHE A 5 -0.16 -23.03 -5.13
N LYS A 6 0.29 -24.15 -5.68
CA LYS A 6 0.26 -25.44 -4.99
C LYS A 6 1.09 -25.37 -3.70
N ASP A 7 0.44 -25.64 -2.57
CA ASP A 7 1.02 -25.75 -1.22
C ASP A 7 1.81 -24.51 -0.73
N VAL A 8 1.61 -23.35 -1.36
CA VAL A 8 2.34 -22.13 -0.97
C VAL A 8 1.91 -21.64 0.41
N ALA A 9 2.87 -21.16 1.20
CA ALA A 9 2.64 -20.51 2.50
C ALA A 9 2.54 -18.97 2.39
N ALA A 10 3.04 -18.39 1.30
CA ALA A 10 2.91 -16.98 1.01
C ALA A 10 2.73 -16.73 -0.50
N ALA A 11 1.91 -15.73 -0.86
CA ALA A 11 1.68 -15.34 -2.24
C ALA A 11 1.79 -13.82 -2.40
N PHE A 12 2.68 -13.38 -3.29
CA PHE A 12 2.87 -11.97 -3.64
C PHE A 12 2.26 -11.69 -5.01
N LEU A 13 1.05 -11.13 -5.01
CA LEU A 13 0.27 -10.89 -6.23
C LEU A 13 0.63 -9.52 -6.83
N VAL A 14 1.74 -9.50 -7.57
CA VAL A 14 2.30 -8.29 -8.19
C VAL A 14 1.70 -7.99 -9.56
N GLY A 15 1.44 -9.03 -10.36
CA GLY A 15 0.89 -8.91 -11.70
C GLY A 15 -0.57 -8.44 -11.68
N ALA A 16 -0.84 -7.35 -12.39
CA ALA A 16 -2.17 -6.80 -12.64
C ALA A 16 -2.22 -6.22 -14.05
N MET A 17 -3.42 -6.03 -14.61
CA MET A 17 -3.54 -5.36 -15.89
C MET A 17 -3.19 -3.87 -15.71
N PRO A 18 -2.15 -3.36 -16.38
CA PRO A 18 -1.83 -1.94 -16.33
C PRO A 18 -2.91 -1.15 -17.07
N ARG A 19 -3.14 0.10 -16.63
CA ARG A 19 -4.02 1.01 -17.36
C ARG A 19 -3.41 1.30 -18.73
N ARG A 20 -4.20 1.10 -19.79
CA ARG A 20 -3.84 1.44 -21.18
C ARG A 20 -4.46 2.78 -21.58
N GLU A 21 -3.88 3.43 -22.58
CA GLU A 21 -4.47 4.62 -23.19
C GLU A 21 -5.88 4.31 -23.70
N GLY A 22 -6.82 5.24 -23.52
CA GLY A 22 -8.25 5.06 -23.86
C GLY A 22 -9.06 4.20 -22.88
N MET A 23 -8.45 3.56 -21.87
CA MET A 23 -9.18 2.73 -20.92
C MET A 23 -9.88 3.57 -19.83
N GLU A 24 -11.19 3.36 -19.67
CA GLU A 24 -11.94 3.94 -18.56
C GLU A 24 -11.67 3.20 -17.25
N ARG A 25 -11.95 3.86 -16.11
CA ARG A 25 -11.75 3.26 -14.78
C ARG A 25 -12.55 1.95 -14.61
N LYS A 26 -13.77 1.88 -15.18
CA LYS A 26 -14.64 0.70 -15.11
C LYS A 26 -14.06 -0.51 -15.85
N ASP A 27 -13.36 -0.28 -16.96
CA ASP A 27 -12.76 -1.33 -17.78
C ASP A 27 -11.54 -1.92 -17.05
N LEU A 28 -10.69 -1.04 -16.48
CA LEU A 28 -9.56 -1.44 -15.67
C LEU A 28 -9.99 -2.30 -14.47
N LEU A 29 -11.05 -1.89 -13.78
CA LEU A 29 -11.62 -2.65 -12.67
C LEU A 29 -12.15 -4.00 -13.15
N SER A 30 -12.94 -4.03 -14.23
CA SER A 30 -13.53 -5.25 -14.76
C SER A 30 -12.48 -6.28 -15.18
N ALA A 31 -11.40 -5.82 -15.80
CA ALA A 31 -10.29 -6.69 -16.19
C ALA A 31 -9.54 -7.28 -14.98
N ASN A 32 -9.19 -6.45 -14.00
CA ASN A 32 -8.51 -6.91 -12.80
C ASN A 32 -9.40 -7.80 -11.92
N VAL A 33 -10.72 -7.56 -11.87
CA VAL A 33 -11.68 -8.44 -11.17
C VAL A 33 -11.60 -9.87 -11.70
N ARG A 34 -11.46 -10.08 -13.01
CA ARG A 34 -11.31 -11.43 -13.59
C ARG A 34 -10.02 -12.09 -13.13
N ILE A 35 -8.90 -11.38 -13.22
CA ILE A 35 -7.57 -11.87 -12.80
C ILE A 35 -7.58 -12.30 -11.33
N PHE A 36 -8.04 -11.42 -10.43
CA PHE A 36 -8.00 -11.69 -8.99
C PHE A 36 -9.09 -12.66 -8.51
N LYS A 37 -10.19 -12.80 -9.27
CA LYS A 37 -11.14 -13.90 -9.08
C LYS A 37 -10.46 -15.25 -9.36
N GLU A 38 -9.84 -15.41 -10.52
CA GLU A 38 -9.17 -16.65 -10.91
C GLU A 38 -8.01 -17.00 -9.96
N GLN A 39 -7.23 -15.99 -9.54
CA GLN A 39 -6.17 -16.19 -8.55
C GLN A 39 -6.73 -16.59 -7.18
N GLY A 40 -7.82 -15.96 -6.73
CA GLY A 40 -8.52 -16.33 -5.50
C GLY A 40 -8.99 -17.77 -5.53
N GLN A 41 -9.67 -18.19 -6.59
CA GLN A 41 -10.16 -19.57 -6.76
C GLN A 41 -9.01 -20.59 -6.77
N ALA A 42 -7.89 -20.26 -7.41
CA ALA A 42 -6.72 -21.14 -7.44
C ALA A 42 -6.05 -21.25 -6.06
N LEU A 43 -5.87 -20.14 -5.35
CA LEU A 43 -5.38 -20.16 -3.96
C LEU A 43 -6.31 -20.99 -3.06
N ASP A 44 -7.61 -20.77 -3.17
CA ASP A 44 -8.63 -21.51 -2.42
C ASP A 44 -8.56 -23.01 -2.65
N LYS A 45 -8.21 -23.44 -3.87
CA LYS A 45 -8.17 -24.85 -4.22
C LYS A 45 -6.90 -25.54 -3.75
N VAL A 46 -5.73 -24.92 -3.98
CA VAL A 46 -4.45 -25.62 -3.90
C VAL A 46 -3.43 -25.06 -2.93
N ALA A 47 -3.63 -23.84 -2.41
CA ALA A 47 -2.72 -23.28 -1.42
C ALA A 47 -3.03 -23.82 -0.02
N ARG A 48 -2.07 -23.66 0.89
CA ARG A 48 -2.32 -23.90 2.31
C ARG A 48 -3.41 -22.95 2.80
N LYS A 49 -4.26 -23.41 3.72
CA LYS A 49 -5.36 -22.57 4.25
C LYS A 49 -4.88 -21.46 5.18
N ASP A 50 -3.64 -21.55 5.65
CA ASP A 50 -2.94 -20.52 6.42
C ASP A 50 -2.06 -19.60 5.55
N VAL A 51 -2.13 -19.71 4.22
CA VAL A 51 -1.34 -18.87 3.28
C VAL A 51 -1.53 -17.39 3.58
N LYS A 52 -0.43 -16.62 3.55
CA LYS A 52 -0.45 -15.15 3.64
C LYS A 52 -0.37 -14.53 2.25
N VAL A 53 -1.34 -13.68 1.90
CA VAL A 53 -1.47 -13.10 0.56
C VAL A 53 -1.24 -11.60 0.62
N LEU A 54 -0.25 -11.12 -0.12
CA LEU A 54 0.04 -9.69 -0.29
C LEU A 54 -0.24 -9.26 -1.73
N VAL A 55 -1.21 -8.36 -1.90
CA VAL A 55 -1.55 -7.80 -3.20
C VAL A 55 -0.82 -6.47 -3.41
N VAL A 56 -0.06 -6.42 -4.51
CA VAL A 56 0.68 -5.22 -4.95
C VAL A 56 0.09 -4.68 -6.25
N GLY A 57 -0.42 -5.55 -7.12
CA GLY A 57 -1.01 -5.17 -8.39
C GLY A 57 -2.23 -4.24 -8.22
N ASN A 58 -2.22 -3.11 -8.91
CA ASN A 58 -3.27 -2.10 -8.77
C ASN A 58 -4.57 -2.45 -9.51
N PRO A 59 -5.76 -2.05 -8.98
CA PRO A 59 -5.99 -1.34 -7.72
C PRO A 59 -5.91 -2.26 -6.49
N ALA A 60 -4.87 -2.11 -5.66
CA ALA A 60 -4.44 -3.15 -4.71
C ALA A 60 -5.51 -3.53 -3.68
N ASN A 61 -6.18 -2.56 -3.05
CA ASN A 61 -7.22 -2.82 -2.05
C ASN A 61 -8.41 -3.57 -2.64
N THR A 62 -8.91 -3.13 -3.81
CA THR A 62 -10.03 -3.78 -4.49
C THR A 62 -9.64 -5.18 -4.96
N ASN A 63 -8.44 -5.35 -5.49
CA ASN A 63 -7.92 -6.64 -5.94
C ASN A 63 -7.79 -7.63 -4.76
N ALA A 64 -7.29 -7.20 -3.61
CA ALA A 64 -7.23 -8.01 -2.39
C ALA A 64 -8.62 -8.41 -1.90
N PHE A 65 -9.58 -7.48 -1.90
CA PHE A 65 -10.97 -7.76 -1.54
C PHE A 65 -11.62 -8.80 -2.47
N ILE A 66 -11.40 -8.67 -3.78
CA ILE A 66 -11.92 -9.62 -4.76
C ILE A 66 -11.27 -10.99 -4.55
N CYS A 67 -9.94 -11.04 -4.39
CA CYS A 67 -9.21 -12.28 -4.18
C CYS A 67 -9.74 -13.04 -2.95
N SER A 68 -9.91 -12.35 -1.81
CA SER A 68 -10.44 -12.97 -0.58
C SER A 68 -11.90 -13.42 -0.71
N LYS A 69 -12.73 -12.70 -1.49
CA LYS A 69 -14.12 -13.09 -1.75
C LYS A 69 -14.22 -14.42 -2.51
N TYR A 70 -13.25 -14.72 -3.36
CA TYR A 70 -13.19 -15.95 -4.15
C TYR A 70 -12.31 -17.05 -3.54
N ALA A 71 -11.86 -16.84 -2.30
CA ALA A 71 -11.11 -17.82 -1.52
C ALA A 71 -11.72 -18.04 -0.12
N PRO A 72 -12.97 -18.55 -0.05
CA PRO A 72 -13.72 -18.63 1.21
C PRO A 72 -13.12 -19.57 2.25
N SER A 73 -12.25 -20.52 1.87
CA SER A 73 -11.58 -21.43 2.81
C SER A 73 -10.35 -20.83 3.50
N ILE A 74 -9.90 -19.64 3.07
CA ILE A 74 -8.75 -18.93 3.64
C ILE A 74 -9.25 -17.75 4.51
N PRO A 75 -8.74 -17.56 5.74
CA PRO A 75 -9.14 -16.43 6.59
C PRO A 75 -8.93 -15.09 5.89
N LYS A 76 -9.93 -14.19 5.96
CA LYS A 76 -9.92 -12.92 5.21
C LYS A 76 -8.79 -12.00 5.64
N GLU A 77 -8.39 -12.07 6.90
CA GLU A 77 -7.26 -11.36 7.49
C GLU A 77 -5.90 -11.74 6.88
N ASN A 78 -5.82 -12.86 6.17
CA ASN A 78 -4.61 -13.25 5.45
C ASN A 78 -4.44 -12.51 4.13
N PHE A 79 -5.47 -11.82 3.63
CA PHE A 79 -5.42 -11.04 2.40
C PHE A 79 -5.16 -9.57 2.72
N THR A 80 -4.00 -9.08 2.31
CA THR A 80 -3.57 -7.69 2.56
C THR A 80 -3.26 -6.98 1.25
N ALA A 81 -3.48 -5.67 1.23
CA ALA A 81 -3.08 -4.80 0.12
C ALA A 81 -1.89 -3.93 0.56
N MET A 82 -0.91 -3.77 -0.32
CA MET A 82 0.34 -3.11 0.06
C MET A 82 0.23 -1.58 0.05
N THR A 83 0.11 -0.97 1.22
CA THR A 83 0.30 0.48 1.46
C THR A 83 1.67 0.80 2.07
N ARG A 84 2.54 -0.21 2.23
CA ARG A 84 3.86 -0.05 2.87
C ARG A 84 4.78 0.91 2.13
N LEU A 85 4.71 0.96 0.80
CA LEU A 85 5.50 1.93 0.02
C LEU A 85 5.07 3.37 0.34
N ASP A 86 3.77 3.61 0.53
CA ASP A 86 3.27 4.91 0.93
C ASP A 86 3.72 5.28 2.35
N GLN A 87 3.69 4.33 3.29
CA GLN A 87 4.21 4.52 4.64
C GLN A 87 5.70 4.89 4.63
N ASN A 88 6.51 4.17 3.84
CA ASN A 88 7.94 4.47 3.71
C ASN A 88 8.17 5.87 3.12
N ARG A 89 7.34 6.30 2.15
CA ARG A 89 7.38 7.66 1.59
C ARG A 89 7.04 8.71 2.64
N ALA A 90 5.99 8.47 3.43
CA ALA A 90 5.58 9.34 4.52
C ALA A 90 6.68 9.47 5.59
N GLN A 91 7.25 8.35 6.05
CA GLN A 91 8.38 8.35 6.98
C GLN A 91 9.58 9.15 6.44
N SER A 92 9.92 8.97 5.15
CA SER A 92 11.00 9.72 4.51
C SER A 92 10.73 11.23 4.46
N GLN A 93 9.48 11.66 4.22
CA GLN A 93 9.12 13.08 4.20
C GLN A 93 9.23 13.71 5.59
N LEU A 94 8.73 13.03 6.63
CA LEU A 94 8.83 13.51 8.01
C LEU A 94 10.29 13.59 8.47
N ALA A 95 11.08 12.55 8.18
CA ALA A 95 12.50 12.52 8.51
C ALA A 95 13.28 13.66 7.84
N ALA A 96 13.00 13.93 6.56
CA ALA A 96 13.61 15.04 5.83
C ALA A 96 13.22 16.41 6.41
N LYS A 97 11.93 16.62 6.75
CA LYS A 97 11.45 17.87 7.38
C LYS A 97 12.10 18.13 8.75
N LEU A 98 12.38 17.06 9.50
CA LEU A 98 12.97 17.12 10.85
C LEU A 98 14.51 17.05 10.86
N GLY A 99 15.15 16.79 9.71
CA GLY A 99 16.60 16.66 9.62
C GLY A 99 17.17 15.43 10.36
N VAL A 100 16.41 14.34 10.45
CA VAL A 100 16.79 13.12 11.17
C VAL A 100 16.88 11.90 10.24
N PRO A 101 17.61 10.85 10.64
CA PRO A 101 17.54 9.54 9.98
C PRO A 101 16.12 8.97 9.92
N VAL A 102 15.74 8.33 8.80
CA VAL A 102 14.40 7.73 8.63
C VAL A 102 14.07 6.69 9.70
N ARG A 103 15.07 5.94 10.18
CA ARG A 103 14.90 4.93 11.25
C ARG A 103 14.39 5.53 12.57
N ASP A 104 14.58 6.83 12.76
CA ASP A 104 14.19 7.53 13.98
C ASP A 104 12.72 7.97 13.94
N VAL A 105 12.04 7.83 12.80
CA VAL A 105 10.60 8.11 12.64
C VAL A 105 9.80 6.81 12.67
N LYS A 106 8.94 6.63 13.69
CA LYS A 106 8.10 5.44 13.88
C LYS A 106 6.61 5.82 13.94
N ASN A 107 5.74 4.81 13.93
CA ASN A 107 4.28 4.92 14.13
C ASN A 107 3.54 5.80 13.11
N VAL A 108 4.09 5.96 11.91
CA VAL A 108 3.36 6.57 10.79
C VAL A 108 2.34 5.58 10.25
N VAL A 109 1.10 6.02 10.05
CA VAL A 109 0.00 5.19 9.56
C VAL A 109 -0.49 5.71 8.21
N ILE A 110 -0.88 4.80 7.31
CA ILE A 110 -1.56 5.16 6.05
C ILE A 110 -2.98 4.63 6.11
N TRP A 111 -3.95 5.51 6.00
CA TRP A 111 -5.38 5.17 5.97
C TRP A 111 -5.94 5.19 4.56
N GLY A 112 -6.97 4.38 4.33
CA GLY A 112 -7.75 4.38 3.09
C GLY A 112 -7.18 3.50 1.99
N ASN A 113 -7.34 3.95 0.75
CA ASN A 113 -7.01 3.19 -0.45
C ASN A 113 -5.57 3.44 -0.90
N HIS A 114 -4.88 2.46 -1.50
CA HIS A 114 -3.62 2.69 -2.20
C HIS A 114 -3.88 3.48 -3.50
N SER A 115 -4.06 4.79 -3.36
CA SER A 115 -4.40 5.74 -4.41
C SER A 115 -4.04 7.17 -3.97
N SER A 116 -4.39 8.17 -4.78
CA SER A 116 -4.27 9.59 -4.39
C SER A 116 -5.25 10.02 -3.30
N THR A 117 -6.18 9.17 -2.87
CA THR A 117 -7.13 9.45 -1.78
C THR A 117 -6.71 8.83 -0.45
N GLN A 118 -5.50 8.25 -0.38
CA GLN A 118 -4.91 7.81 0.89
C GLN A 118 -4.76 8.99 1.85
N PHE A 119 -4.77 8.71 3.15
CA PHE A 119 -4.46 9.68 4.19
C PHE A 119 -3.20 9.25 4.96
N PRO A 120 -2.04 9.87 4.67
CA PRO A 120 -0.83 9.72 5.47
C PRO A 120 -1.01 10.44 6.80
N ASP A 121 -0.99 9.67 7.88
CA ASP A 121 -1.29 10.14 9.23
C ASP A 121 -0.04 10.13 10.11
N ALA A 122 0.32 11.32 10.59
CA ALA A 122 1.45 11.54 11.48
C ALA A 122 1.01 11.85 12.93
N SER A 123 -0.29 11.82 13.23
CA SER A 123 -0.82 12.21 14.56
C SER A 123 -0.26 11.36 15.70
N ASN A 124 -0.06 10.07 15.45
CA ASN A 124 0.52 9.11 16.40
C ASN A 124 2.00 8.79 16.10
N ALA A 125 2.60 9.46 15.10
CA ALA A 125 3.99 9.23 14.76
C ALA A 125 4.91 9.81 15.84
N ILE A 126 6.03 9.12 16.07
CA ILE A 126 7.06 9.53 17.02
C ILE A 126 8.39 9.68 16.29
N VAL A 127 9.22 10.61 16.77
CA VAL A 127 10.57 10.84 16.27
C VAL A 127 11.58 10.81 17.41
N THR A 128 12.71 10.14 17.22
CA THR A 128 13.85 10.22 18.14
C THR A 128 14.77 11.38 17.74
N VAL A 129 14.95 12.37 18.62
CA VAL A 129 15.87 13.50 18.41
C VAL A 129 16.78 13.61 19.64
N GLY A 130 18.09 13.54 19.42
CA GLY A 130 19.07 13.59 20.53
C GLY A 130 18.89 12.48 21.56
N GLY A 131 18.41 11.30 21.14
CA GLY A 131 18.17 10.14 22.01
C GLY A 131 16.83 10.16 22.77
N ALA A 132 16.01 11.20 22.62
CA ALA A 132 14.68 11.29 23.24
C ALA A 132 13.57 11.15 22.20
N GLU A 133 12.54 10.36 22.50
CA GLU A 133 11.33 10.26 21.66
C GLU A 133 10.41 11.46 21.88
N LYS A 134 9.88 12.01 20.79
CA LYS A 134 8.92 13.13 20.78
C LYS A 134 7.79 12.84 19.79
N PRO A 135 6.56 13.27 20.06
CA PRO A 135 5.50 13.24 19.05
C PRO A 135 5.89 14.06 17.82
N VAL A 136 5.70 13.50 16.63
CA VAL A 136 5.98 14.20 15.37
C VAL A 136 5.21 15.52 15.24
N PRO A 137 3.90 15.61 15.60
CA PRO A 137 3.17 16.88 15.54
C PRO A 137 3.84 17.98 16.36
N SER A 138 4.28 17.67 17.58
CA SER A 138 5.00 18.62 18.44
C SER A 138 6.40 18.95 17.94
N ALA A 139 7.11 17.98 17.35
CA ALA A 139 8.46 18.20 16.83
C ALA A 139 8.46 19.06 15.55
N ILE A 140 7.46 18.89 14.68
CA ILE A 140 7.28 19.68 13.46
C ILE A 140 6.67 21.05 13.79
N ASN A 141 5.76 21.12 14.76
CA ASN A 141 5.08 22.34 15.22
C ASN A 141 4.49 23.18 14.07
N ASP A 142 3.94 22.50 13.06
CA ASP A 142 3.42 23.07 11.82
C ASP A 142 2.26 22.18 11.33
N ASP A 143 1.10 22.44 11.92
CA ASP A 143 -0.14 21.68 11.69
C ASP A 143 -0.66 21.83 10.25
N GLU A 144 -0.45 23.02 9.65
CA GLU A 144 -0.84 23.29 8.28
C GLU A 144 -0.01 22.45 7.30
N PHE A 145 1.31 22.38 7.49
CA PHE A 145 2.17 21.50 6.71
C PHE A 145 1.72 20.04 6.79
N LEU A 146 1.44 19.54 8.00
CA LEU A 146 1.00 18.16 8.23
C LEU A 146 -0.32 17.84 7.54
N LYS A 147 -1.28 18.78 7.53
CA LYS A 147 -2.60 18.58 6.91
C LYS A 147 -2.62 18.80 5.40
N THR A 148 -1.65 19.54 4.86
CA THR A 148 -1.66 19.96 3.44
C THR A 148 -0.46 19.39 2.67
N THR A 149 0.71 20.02 2.82
CA THR A 149 1.90 19.78 2.01
C THR A 149 2.43 18.37 2.19
N PHE A 150 2.44 17.87 3.42
CA PHE A 150 2.85 16.49 3.73
C PHE A 150 1.96 15.46 3.01
N VAL A 151 0.64 15.56 3.20
CA VAL A 151 -0.35 14.67 2.59
C VAL A 151 -0.25 14.69 1.06
N SER A 152 -0.28 15.88 0.47
CA SER A 152 -0.22 16.07 -0.99
C SER A 152 1.09 15.53 -1.59
N THR A 153 2.23 15.75 -0.92
CA THR A 153 3.54 15.26 -1.37
C THR A 153 3.59 13.74 -1.40
N VAL A 154 3.10 13.07 -0.36
CA VAL A 154 3.06 11.59 -0.30
C VAL A 154 2.14 11.03 -1.38
N GLN A 155 0.93 11.59 -1.52
CA GLN A 155 -0.05 11.18 -2.54
C GLN A 155 0.50 11.30 -3.98
N LYS A 156 1.31 12.32 -4.25
CA LYS A 156 1.86 12.61 -5.59
C LYS A 156 3.26 12.03 -5.82
N ARG A 157 3.85 11.36 -4.83
CA ARG A 157 5.24 10.90 -4.89
C ARG A 157 5.52 9.94 -6.04
N GLY A 158 4.57 9.07 -6.39
CA GLY A 158 4.71 8.16 -7.53
C GLY A 158 4.91 8.90 -8.85
N ALA A 159 4.06 9.88 -9.14
CA ALA A 159 4.15 10.70 -10.34
C ALA A 159 5.46 11.50 -10.41
N ALA A 160 5.89 12.06 -9.27
CA ALA A 160 7.17 12.79 -9.20
C ALA A 160 8.38 11.90 -9.54
N VAL A 161 8.38 10.64 -9.10
CA VAL A 161 9.46 9.70 -9.42
C VAL A 161 9.45 9.31 -10.90
N ILE A 162 8.27 9.08 -11.49
CA ILE A 162 8.13 8.76 -12.92
C ILE A 162 8.67 9.92 -13.78
N ALA A 163 8.24 11.15 -13.47
CA ALA A 163 8.69 12.35 -14.18
C ALA A 163 10.22 12.54 -14.09
N ALA A 164 10.80 12.35 -12.91
CA ALA A 164 12.25 12.47 -12.71
C ALA A 164 13.05 11.40 -13.47
N ARG A 165 12.48 10.20 -13.64
CA ARG A 165 13.13 9.07 -14.32
C ARG A 165 12.86 9.01 -15.82
N LYS A 166 12.03 9.90 -16.36
CA LYS A 166 11.59 9.91 -17.78
C LYS A 166 10.99 8.57 -18.22
N MET A 167 10.22 7.94 -17.33
CA MET A 167 9.50 6.69 -17.59
C MET A 167 8.04 6.93 -17.94
#